data_AF-A0A9D9XCB8-F1
#
_entry.id   AF-A0A9D9XCB8-F1
#
_cell.length_a   1.000
_cell.length_b   1.000
_cell.length_c   1.000
_cell.angle_alpha   90.00
_cell.angle_beta   90.00
_cell.angle_gamma   90.00
#
_symmetry.space_group_name_H-M   'P 1'
#
loop_
_entity.id
_entity.type
_entity.pdbx_description
1 polymer ?
#
loop_
_entity_poly.entity_id
_entity_poly.type
_entity_poly.pdbx_seq_one_letter_code
_entity_poly.pdbx_strand_id
1 'polypeptide(L)' 'MKTYNKIMELFWLSVGVIATLFVTIMGIKEGFSNWYFYYIFGGMSLGTFFMRRTMRIRMEKHQQFLAEQAQENQQAQK' A
#
# COMPACT_ATOMS: atom_id res chain seq x y z
N MET A 1 15.21 5.75 -6.36
CA MET A 1 14.45 4.48 -6.45
C MET A 1 13.38 4.33 -5.36
N LYS A 2 13.69 4.43 -4.05
CA LYS A 2 12.69 4.22 -2.95
C LYS A 2 11.54 5.23 -2.91
N THR A 3 11.80 6.49 -3.22
CA THR A 3 10.80 7.57 -3.21
C THR A 3 9.76 7.43 -4.32
N TYR A 4 10.17 6.97 -5.51
CA TYR A 4 9.28 6.74 -6.65
C TYR A 4 8.29 5.62 -6.36
N ASN A 5 8.76 4.51 -5.76
CA ASN A 5 7.88 3.44 -5.28
C ASN A 5 6.93 3.91 -4.17
N LYS A 6 7.39 4.78 -3.27
CA LYS A 6 6.54 5.40 -2.24
C LYS A 6 5.43 6.25 -2.84
N ILE A 7 5.75 7.08 -3.83
CA ILE A 7 4.79 7.95 -4.53
C ILE A 7 3.78 7.13 -5.33
N MET A 8 4.23 6.10 -6.06
CA MET A 8 3.32 5.19 -6.77
C MET A 8 2.37 4.45 -5.81
N GLU A 9 2.86 4.03 -4.65
CA GLU A 9 1.99 3.39 -3.65
C GLU A 9 0.95 4.35 -3.08
N LEU A 10 1.35 5.61 -2.82
CA LEU A 10 0.45 6.65 -2.31
C LEU A 10 -0.60 7.06 -3.37
N PHE A 11 -0.21 7.06 -4.65
CA PHE A 11 -1.13 7.27 -5.77
C PHE A 11 -2.22 6.20 -5.80
N TRP A 12 -1.85 4.91 -5.70
CA TRP A 12 -2.82 3.81 -5.63
C TRP A 12 -3.71 3.89 -4.39
N LEU A 13 -3.18 4.37 -3.25
CA LEU A 13 -3.96 4.66 -2.05
C LEU A 13 -5.03 5.72 -2.34
N SER A 14 -4.63 6.85 -2.94
CA SER A 14 -5.55 7.93 -3.26
C SER A 14 -6.64 7.49 -4.23
N VAL A 15 -6.31 6.68 -5.24
CA VAL A 15 -7.31 6.11 -6.16
C VAL A 15 -8.30 5.21 -5.41
N GLY A 16 -7.82 4.35 -4.49
CA GLY A 16 -8.70 3.50 -3.67
C GLY A 16 -9.62 4.30 -2.74
N VAL A 17 -9.11 5.37 -2.13
CA VAL A 17 -9.90 6.28 -1.28
C VAL A 17 -10.95 7.02 -2.11
N ILE A 18 -10.58 7.55 -3.27
CA ILE A 18 -11.49 8.24 -4.18
C ILE A 18 -12.58 7.28 -4.69
N ALA A 19 -12.21 6.06 -5.08
CA ALA A 19 -13.17 5.05 -5.52
C ALA A 19 -14.17 4.68 -4.41
N THR A 20 -13.68 4.54 -3.17
CA THR A 20 -14.54 4.25 -2.00
C THR A 20 -15.49 5.41 -1.71
N LEU A 21 -15.02 6.67 -1.81
CA LEU A 21 -15.88 7.85 -1.71
C LEU A 21 -16.91 7.92 -2.83
N PHE A 22 -16.53 7.57 -4.07
CA PHE A 22 -17.45 7.53 -5.21
C PHE A 22 -18.58 6.52 -5.02
N VAL A 23 -18.23 5.29 -4.61
CA VAL A 23 -19.20 4.23 -4.26
C VAL A 23 -20.10 4.69 -3.12
N THR A 24 -19.56 5.45 -2.16
CA THR A 24 -20.34 6.01 -1.04
C THR A 24 -21.36 7.05 -1.50
N ILE A 25 -20.96 7.98 -2.37
CA ILE A 25 -21.85 9.03 -2.89
C ILE A 25 -22.94 8.42 -3.78
N MET A 26 -22.58 7.46 -4.64
CA MET A 26 -23.55 6.73 -5.47
C MET A 26 -24.52 5.91 -4.62
N GLY A 27 -24.03 5.22 -3.60
CA GLY A 27 -24.89 4.47 -2.68
C GLY A 27 -25.91 5.33 -1.92
N ILE A 28 -25.56 6.58 -1.60
CA ILE A 28 -26.50 7.54 -0.98
C ILE A 28 -27.53 8.05 -1.99
N LYS A 29 -27.13 8.28 -3.25
CA LYS A 29 -28.03 8.82 -4.30
C LYS A 29 -28.99 7.78 -4.90
N GLU A 30 -28.52 6.56 -5.13
CA GLU A 30 -29.23 5.50 -5.86
C GLU A 30 -29.82 4.40 -4.97
N GLY A 31 -29.49 4.43 -3.68
CA GLY A 31 -29.98 3.47 -2.69
C GLY A 31 -28.94 2.42 -2.31
N PHE A 32 -28.72 2.29 -0.99
CA PHE A 32 -27.68 1.45 -0.40
C PHE A 32 -27.86 -0.06 -0.67
N SER A 33 -29.07 -0.49 -1.05
CA SER A 33 -29.43 -1.90 -1.25
C SER A 33 -28.62 -2.59 -2.34
N ASN A 34 -28.23 -1.88 -3.40
CA ASN A 34 -27.44 -2.43 -4.50
C ASN A 34 -25.95 -2.07 -4.41
N TRP A 35 -25.63 -0.95 -3.76
CA TRP A 35 -24.27 -0.41 -3.72
C TRP A 35 -23.41 -0.97 -2.58
N TYR A 36 -24.01 -1.56 -1.54
CA TYR A 36 -23.28 -2.16 -0.41
C TYR A 36 -22.31 -3.29 -0.84
N PHE A 37 -22.64 -4.09 -1.85
CA PHE A 37 -21.72 -5.13 -2.34
C PHE A 37 -20.42 -4.55 -2.93
N TYR A 38 -20.48 -3.34 -3.50
CA TYR A 38 -19.30 -2.64 -4.02
C TYR A 38 -18.40 -2.08 -2.91
N TYR A 39 -18.88 -1.98 -1.66
CA TYR A 39 -18.02 -1.65 -0.52
C TYR A 39 -17.05 -2.78 -0.18
N ILE A 40 -17.38 -4.05 -0.45
CA ILE A 40 -16.42 -5.15 -0.34
C ILE A 40 -15.26 -4.93 -1.32
N PHE A 41 -15.53 -4.42 -2.52
CA PHE A 41 -14.50 -4.06 -3.49
C PHE A 41 -13.66 -2.86 -3.02
N GLY A 42 -14.27 -1.83 -2.44
CA GLY A 42 -13.55 -0.72 -1.81
C GLY A 42 -12.66 -1.18 -0.64
N GLY A 43 -13.19 -2.05 0.21
CA GLY A 43 -12.48 -2.69 1.31
C GLY A 43 -11.33 -3.59 0.84
N MET A 44 -11.52 -4.37 -0.23
CA MET A 44 -10.44 -5.16 -0.86
C MET A 44 -9.36 -4.25 -1.43
N SER A 45 -9.73 -3.14 -2.09
CA SER A 45 -8.76 -2.15 -2.60
C SER A 45 -7.90 -1.59 -1.46
N LEU A 46 -8.51 -1.17 -0.36
CA LEU A 46 -7.79 -0.73 0.85
C LEU A 46 -6.95 -1.86 1.47
N GLY A 47 -7.45 -3.09 1.46
CA GLY A 47 -6.72 -4.28 1.90
C GLY A 47 -5.45 -4.54 1.08
N THR A 48 -5.54 -4.45 -0.25
CA THR A 48 -4.38 -4.58 -1.13
C THR A 48 -3.36 -3.48 -0.91
N PHE A 49 -3.80 -2.26 -0.60
CA PHE A 49 -2.91 -1.17 -0.22
C PHE A 49 -2.18 -1.48 1.10
N PHE A 50 -2.89 -1.97 2.11
CA PHE A 50 -2.29 -2.33 3.40
C PHE A 50 -1.26 -3.46 3.26
N MET A 51 -1.58 -4.47 2.45
CA MET A 51 -0.68 -5.59 2.14
C MET A 51 0.58 -5.12 1.40
N ARG A 52 0.45 -4.19 0.45
CA ARG A 52 1.60 -3.62 -0.27
C ARG A 52 2.48 -2.80 0.68
N ARG A 53 1.87 -2.06 1.60
CA ARG A 53 2.58 -1.28 2.64
C ARG A 53 3.39 -2.16 3.59
N THR A 54 2.81 -3.26 4.08
CA THR A 54 3.51 -4.17 5.00
C THR A 54 4.68 -4.87 4.30
N MET A 55 4.53 -5.24 3.03
CA MET A 55 5.57 -5.89 2.24
C MET A 55 6.77 -4.97 2.01
N ARG A 56 6.53 -3.68 1.76
CA ARG A 56 7.60 -2.68 1.64
C ARG A 56 8.36 -2.47 2.95
N ILE A 57 7.66 -2.38 4.08
CA ILE A 57 8.28 -2.24 5.41
C ILE A 57 9.17 -3.47 5.72
N ARG A 58 8.70 -4.67 5.37
CA ARG A 58 9.45 -5.92 5.56
C ARG A 58 10.70 -5.98 4.69
N MET A 59 10.59 -5.58 3.43
CA MET A 59 11.73 -5.51 2.49
C MET A 59 12.77 -4.47 2.90
N GLU A 60 12.34 -3.31 3.40
CA GLU A 60 13.27 -2.27 3.88
C GLU A 60 14.13 -2.76 5.05
N LYS A 61 13.53 -3.47 6.02
CA LYS A 61 14.28 -4.10 7.13
C LYS A 61 15.31 -5.11 6.63
N HIS A 62 14.95 -5.94 5.64
CA HIS A 62 15.86 -6.96 5.14
C HIS A 62 17.03 -6.36 4.34
N GLN A 63 16.77 -5.30 3.57
CA GLN A 63 17.84 -4.57 2.88
C GLN A 63 18.78 -3.84 3.85
N GLN A 64 18.26 -3.30 4.96
CA GLN A 64 19.08 -2.67 6.01
C GLN A 64 20.02 -3.70 6.66
N PHE A 65 19.48 -4.87 7.04
CA PHE A 65 20.29 -5.94 7.62
C PHE A 65 21.43 -6.41 6.70
N LEU A 66 21.16 -6.58 5.40
CA LEU A 66 22.17 -6.95 4.41
C LEU A 66 23.22 -5.86 4.19
N ALA A 67 22.82 -4.57 4.25
CA ALA A 67 23.75 -3.46 4.15
C ALA A 67 24.69 -3.39 5.36
N GLU A 68 24.17 -3.67 6.56
CA GLU A 68 24.94 -3.73 7.80
C GLU A 68 25.96 -4.88 7.77
N GLN A 69 25.53 -6.09 7.37
CA GLN A 69 26.44 -7.24 7.18
C GLN A 69 27.51 -6.98 6.10
N ALA A 70 27.15 -6.30 5.01
CA ALA A 70 28.10 -5.98 3.95
C ALA A 70 29.18 -5.00 4.45
N GLN A 71 28.81 -4.04 5.30
CA GLN A 71 29.77 -3.11 5.91
C GLN A 71 30.67 -3.80 6.94
N GLU A 72 30.10 -4.68 7.77
CA GLU A 72 30.86 -5.44 8.77
C GLU A 72 31.89 -6.38 8.12
N ASN A 73 31.49 -7.11 7.06
CA ASN A 73 32.42 -7.96 6.30
C ASN A 73 33.51 -7.16 5.57
N GLN A 74 33.21 -5.94 5.11
CA GLN A 74 34.23 -5.07 4.50
C GLN A 74 35.19 -4.46 5.51
N GLN A 75 34.76 -4.24 6.75
CA GLN A 75 35.63 -3.78 7.84
C GLN A 75 36.49 -4.92 8.40
N ALA A 76 35.97 -6.14 8.46
CA ALA A 76 36.73 -7.32 8.88
C ALA A 76 37.80 -7.77 7.86
N GLN A 77 37.69 -7.36 6.60
CA GLN A 77 38.67 -7.64 5.53
C GLN A 77 39.74 -6.55 5.36
N LYS A 78 39.67 -5.43 6.09
CA LYS A 78 40.67 -4.35 6.08
C LYS A 78 41.56 -4.42 7.32
#